data_AF-A0A0C9Z0G4-F1
#
_entry.id   AF-A0A0C9Z0G4-F1
#
_cell.length_a   1.000
_cell.length_b   1.000
_cell.length_c   1.000
_cell.angle_alpha   90.00
_cell.angle_beta   90.00
_cell.angle_gamma   90.00
#
_symmetry.space_group_name_H-M   'P 1'
#
loop_
_entity.id
_entity.type
_entity.pdbx_description
1 polymer ?
#
loop_
_entity_poly.entity_id
_entity_poly.type
_entity_poly.pdbx_seq_one_letter_code
_entity_poly.pdbx_strand_id
1 'polypeptide(L)'
;MFPQATASLKSKVELAPPTPTNYPSIRFWDREDWDKYLESPKGQMSKRGTMGYLEDKDGNPPSHETAKAIRKLLRRGWVELVHRELVPPSWGRLSTSARQFIHGLMESTYPHFKFANNGWKLDYLASNMYPAWQKGKLDDSGRWKQKKGKGVKMEEDDDNNEDDDSSDEIGRKRKAWAFKSEEAGPEKRFKGM
;
A
#
# COMPACT_ATOMS: atom_id res chain seq x y z
N MET A 1 -15.69 -55.37 -7.14
CA MET A 1 -16.14 -54.25 -7.97
C MET A 1 -16.18 -53.02 -7.06
N PHE A 2 -15.17 -52.15 -7.13
CA PHE A 2 -15.12 -50.90 -6.36
C PHE A 2 -15.22 -49.74 -7.35
N PRO A 3 -16.11 -48.75 -7.16
CA PRO A 3 -16.16 -47.61 -8.06
C PRO A 3 -14.98 -46.68 -7.77
N GLN A 4 -14.22 -46.39 -8.82
CA GLN A 4 -13.12 -45.43 -8.77
C GLN A 4 -13.70 -44.02 -8.90
N ALA A 5 -13.54 -43.20 -7.86
CA ALA A 5 -13.92 -41.80 -7.88
C ALA A 5 -12.99 -41.03 -8.83
N THR A 6 -13.55 -40.48 -9.91
CA THR A 6 -12.86 -39.54 -10.79
C THR A 6 -12.73 -38.20 -10.07
N ALA A 7 -11.55 -37.94 -9.51
CA ALA A 7 -11.20 -36.61 -9.04
C ALA A 7 -11.04 -35.68 -10.25
N SER A 8 -12.04 -34.82 -10.47
CA SER A 8 -11.97 -33.71 -11.42
C SER A 8 -10.95 -32.69 -10.93
N LEU A 9 -9.73 -32.77 -11.48
CA LEU A 9 -8.70 -31.76 -11.32
C LEU A 9 -9.19 -30.47 -11.99
N LYS A 10 -9.72 -29.54 -11.19
CA LYS A 10 -9.93 -28.16 -11.62
C LYS A 10 -8.56 -27.58 -11.95
N SER A 11 -8.23 -27.52 -13.23
CA SER A 11 -7.01 -26.90 -13.74
C SER A 11 -6.97 -25.45 -13.24
N LYS A 12 -5.95 -25.14 -12.43
CA LYS A 12 -5.51 -23.77 -12.18
C LYS A 12 -5.01 -23.23 -13.51
N VAL A 13 -5.90 -22.63 -14.30
CA VAL A 13 -5.50 -21.88 -15.49
C VAL A 13 -4.69 -20.70 -14.97
N GLU A 14 -3.38 -20.80 -15.09
CA GLU A 14 -2.48 -19.68 -14.94
C GLU A 14 -2.75 -18.72 -16.11
N LEU A 15 -3.75 -17.86 -15.91
CA LEU A 15 -4.05 -16.78 -16.84
C LEU A 15 -2.82 -15.87 -16.90
N ALA A 16 -2.38 -15.56 -18.12
CA ALA A 16 -1.32 -14.60 -18.37
C ALA A 16 -1.55 -13.31 -17.55
N PRO A 17 -0.47 -12.62 -17.12
CA PRO A 17 -0.61 -11.38 -16.36
C PRO A 17 -1.58 -10.42 -17.04
N PRO A 18 -2.48 -9.76 -16.30
CA PRO A 18 -3.43 -8.83 -16.88
C PRO A 18 -2.66 -7.68 -17.54
N THR A 19 -3.02 -7.35 -18.78
CA THR A 19 -2.39 -6.28 -19.56
C THR A 19 -3.37 -5.12 -19.77
N PRO A 20 -2.85 -3.90 -20.02
CA PRO A 20 -3.68 -2.74 -20.35
C PRO A 20 -4.65 -2.96 -21.52
N THR A 21 -4.24 -3.76 -22.51
CA THR A 21 -5.07 -4.12 -23.65
C THR A 21 -6.29 -4.95 -23.26
N ASN A 22 -6.15 -5.83 -22.27
CA ASN A 22 -7.22 -6.71 -21.81
C ASN A 22 -8.19 -6.00 -20.84
N TYR A 23 -7.71 -4.97 -20.13
CA TYR A 23 -8.50 -4.22 -19.16
C TYR A 23 -8.36 -2.69 -19.41
N PRO A 24 -8.95 -2.18 -20.52
CA PRO A 24 -8.80 -0.78 -20.92
C PRO A 24 -9.46 0.21 -19.94
N SER A 25 -10.35 -0.26 -19.06
CA SER A 25 -10.97 0.55 -18.01
C SER A 25 -10.02 0.90 -16.87
N ILE A 26 -8.94 0.13 -16.69
CA ILE A 26 -7.91 0.41 -15.68
C ILE A 26 -7.02 1.54 -16.19
N ARG A 27 -6.91 2.59 -15.38
CA ARG A 27 -6.20 3.83 -15.72
C ARG A 27 -4.82 3.92 -15.08
N PHE A 28 -4.62 3.23 -13.96
CA PHE A 28 -3.40 3.33 -13.17
C PHE A 28 -2.64 2.01 -13.16
N TRP A 29 -1.95 1.71 -14.26
CA TRP A 29 -1.13 0.51 -14.37
C TRP A 29 0.22 0.69 -13.73
N ASP A 30 0.77 1.90 -13.82
CA ASP A 30 2.03 2.31 -13.22
C ASP A 30 1.82 3.37 -12.14
N ARG A 31 2.84 3.56 -11.30
CA ARG A 31 2.79 4.55 -10.22
C ARG A 31 2.63 5.97 -10.76
N GLU A 32 3.32 6.23 -11.86
CA GLU A 32 3.38 7.50 -12.56
C GLU A 32 2.00 7.92 -13.11
N ASP A 33 1.15 6.96 -13.49
CA ASP A 33 -0.21 7.24 -13.96
C ASP A 33 -1.04 7.88 -12.85
N TRP A 34 -0.92 7.36 -11.63
CA TRP A 34 -1.61 7.87 -10.47
C TRP A 34 -1.07 9.24 -10.06
N ASP A 35 0.25 9.42 -10.05
CA ASP A 35 0.86 10.71 -9.70
C ASP A 35 0.48 11.80 -10.71
N LYS A 36 0.51 11.52 -12.02
CA LYS A 36 0.02 12.42 -13.07
C LYS A 36 -1.46 12.73 -12.90
N TYR A 37 -2.26 11.73 -12.55
CA TYR A 37 -3.69 11.94 -12.30
C TYR A 37 -3.91 12.89 -11.13
N LEU A 38 -3.22 12.70 -10.01
CA LEU A 38 -3.29 13.58 -8.85
C LEU A 38 -2.93 15.03 -9.19
N GLU A 39 -1.96 15.25 -10.08
CA GLU A 39 -1.54 16.60 -10.52
C GLU A 39 -2.51 17.23 -11.54
N SER A 40 -3.38 16.43 -12.18
CA SER A 40 -4.36 16.92 -13.15
C SER A 40 -5.56 17.62 -12.51
N PRO A 41 -6.27 18.54 -13.22
CA PRO A 41 -7.52 19.13 -12.73
C PRO A 41 -8.57 18.09 -12.33
N LYS A 42 -8.64 16.97 -13.06
CA LYS A 42 -9.56 15.86 -12.79
C LYS A 42 -9.21 15.12 -11.48
N GLY A 43 -7.93 15.02 -11.13
CA GLY A 43 -7.48 14.43 -9.87
C GLY A 43 -7.74 15.35 -8.69
N GLN A 44 -7.46 16.65 -8.85
CA GLN A 44 -7.69 17.66 -7.82
C GLN A 44 -9.17 17.76 -7.41
N MET A 45 -10.11 17.54 -8.34
CA MET A 45 -11.55 17.52 -8.07
C MET A 45 -12.10 16.13 -7.74
N SER A 46 -11.24 15.11 -7.62
CA SER A 46 -11.66 13.72 -7.50
C SER A 46 -12.21 13.37 -6.13
N LYS A 47 -13.30 12.60 -6.11
CA LYS A 47 -13.89 12.01 -4.90
C LYS A 47 -13.55 10.52 -4.74
N ARG A 48 -12.49 10.04 -5.42
CA ARG A 48 -12.13 8.62 -5.44
C ARG A 48 -11.50 8.09 -4.14
N GLY A 49 -11.27 8.95 -3.15
CA GLY A 49 -10.71 8.59 -1.84
C GLY A 49 -9.23 8.21 -1.88
N THR A 50 -8.70 7.83 -0.72
CA THR A 50 -7.27 7.52 -0.52
C THR A 50 -6.80 6.27 -1.25
N MET A 51 -7.71 5.34 -1.58
CA MET A 51 -7.44 4.14 -2.38
C MET A 51 -7.95 4.25 -3.81
N GLY A 52 -8.13 5.48 -4.32
CA GLY A 52 -8.69 5.74 -5.65
C GLY A 52 -7.92 5.14 -6.83
N TYR A 53 -6.67 4.73 -6.60
CA TYR A 53 -5.82 4.04 -7.57
C TYR A 53 -6.09 2.54 -7.68
N LEU A 54 -6.75 1.93 -6.68
CA LEU A 54 -6.96 0.49 -6.60
C LEU A 54 -8.21 0.07 -7.38
N GLU A 55 -8.13 0.23 -8.70
CA GLU A 55 -9.28 -0.01 -9.57
C GLU A 55 -9.63 -1.50 -9.73
N ASP A 56 -10.94 -1.78 -9.77
CA ASP A 56 -11.49 -3.07 -10.20
C ASP A 56 -11.44 -3.21 -11.72
N LYS A 57 -11.83 -4.37 -12.25
CA LYS A 57 -11.85 -4.66 -13.70
C LYS A 57 -12.63 -3.63 -14.53
N ASP A 58 -13.55 -2.89 -13.91
CA ASP A 58 -14.42 -1.90 -14.52
C ASP A 58 -13.90 -0.46 -14.33
N GLY A 59 -12.72 -0.28 -13.71
CA GLY A 59 -12.08 1.02 -13.49
C GLY A 59 -12.59 1.78 -12.25
N ASN A 60 -13.35 1.10 -11.38
CA ASN A 60 -13.95 1.70 -10.19
C ASN A 60 -13.06 1.50 -8.96
N PRO A 61 -12.97 2.50 -8.07
CA PRO A 61 -12.26 2.35 -6.80
C PRO A 61 -13.02 1.38 -5.88
N PRO A 62 -12.36 0.80 -4.85
CA PRO A 62 -13.03 -0.08 -3.91
C PRO A 62 -14.07 0.71 -3.11
N SER A 63 -15.16 0.05 -2.74
CA SER A 63 -16.13 0.62 -1.80
C SER A 63 -15.48 0.87 -0.44
N HIS A 64 -16.09 1.72 0.40
CA HIS A 64 -15.62 1.97 1.77
C HIS A 64 -15.41 0.67 2.56
N GLU A 65 -16.39 -0.23 2.54
CA GLU A 65 -16.31 -1.53 3.23
C GLU A 65 -15.18 -2.41 2.69
N THR A 66 -14.98 -2.41 1.36
CA THR A 66 -13.90 -3.16 0.73
C THR A 66 -12.54 -2.58 1.12
N ALA A 67 -12.39 -1.26 1.12
CA ALA A 67 -11.18 -0.58 1.55
C ALA A 67 -10.87 -0.88 3.04
N LYS A 68 -11.89 -0.88 3.91
CA LYS A 68 -11.74 -1.29 5.32
C LYS A 68 -11.26 -2.74 5.43
N ALA A 69 -11.85 -3.66 4.67
CA ALA A 69 -11.46 -5.07 4.66
C ALA A 69 -10.04 -5.30 4.12
N ILE A 70 -9.62 -4.54 3.10
CA ILE A 70 -8.26 -4.54 2.55
C ILE A 70 -7.25 -4.11 3.64
N ARG A 71 -7.51 -2.98 4.31
CA ARG A 71 -6.67 -2.49 5.40
C ARG A 71 -6.51 -3.52 6.51
N LYS A 72 -7.63 -4.16 6.90
CA LYS A 72 -7.66 -5.20 7.93
C LYS A 72 -6.81 -6.42 7.52
N LEU A 73 -6.96 -6.91 6.28
CA LEU A 73 -6.17 -8.05 5.81
C LEU A 73 -4.68 -7.74 5.75
N LEU A 74 -4.31 -6.54 5.27
CA LEU A 74 -2.91 -6.13 5.20
C LEU A 74 -2.27 -6.09 6.58
N ARG A 75 -2.95 -5.51 7.57
CA ARG A 75 -2.50 -5.49 8.97
C ARG A 75 -2.31 -6.91 9.53
N ARG A 76 -3.26 -7.83 9.25
CA ARG A 76 -3.12 -9.25 9.61
C ARG A 76 -1.93 -9.92 8.94
N GLY A 77 -1.64 -9.58 7.69
CA GLY A 77 -0.41 -9.99 7.01
C GLY A 77 0.84 -9.55 7.77
N TRP A 78 0.87 -8.33 8.30
CA TRP A 78 1.99 -7.86 9.10
C TRP A 78 2.11 -8.56 10.46
N VAL A 79 0.99 -8.89 11.12
CA VAL A 79 0.99 -9.74 12.33
C VAL A 79 1.69 -11.07 12.03
N GLU A 80 1.37 -11.70 10.91
CA GLU A 80 1.99 -12.96 10.49
C GLU A 80 3.48 -12.79 10.19
N LEU A 81 3.91 -11.66 9.60
CA LEU A 81 5.33 -11.36 9.43
C LEU A 81 6.07 -11.25 10.77
N VAL A 82 5.45 -10.69 11.81
CA VAL A 82 6.05 -10.61 13.15
C VAL A 82 6.22 -12.01 13.75
N HIS A 83 5.20 -12.87 13.64
CA HIS A 83 5.30 -14.26 14.13
C HIS A 83 6.38 -15.07 13.42
N ARG A 84 6.68 -14.74 12.16
CA ARG A 84 7.74 -15.38 11.37
C ARG A 84 9.10 -14.71 11.54
N GLU A 85 9.21 -13.66 12.34
CA GLU A 85 10.43 -12.85 12.50
C GLU A 85 10.93 -12.26 11.17
N LEU A 86 10.01 -11.98 10.25
CA LEU A 86 10.28 -11.42 8.91
C LEU A 86 9.92 -9.93 8.79
N VAL A 87 9.54 -9.30 9.90
CA VAL A 87 9.07 -7.92 9.89
C VAL A 87 10.24 -6.96 9.65
N PRO A 88 10.14 -6.04 8.67
CA PRO A 88 11.26 -5.17 8.37
C PRO A 88 11.25 -3.91 9.26
N PRO A 89 12.40 -3.25 9.46
CA PRO A 89 12.45 -1.98 10.17
C PRO A 89 11.74 -0.85 9.42
N SER A 90 11.63 -0.94 8.09
CA SER A 90 10.80 -0.07 7.27
C SER A 90 10.26 -0.85 6.08
N TRP A 91 9.11 -0.44 5.52
CA TRP A 91 8.49 -1.17 4.41
C TRP A 91 9.40 -1.33 3.20
N GLY A 92 10.20 -0.30 2.87
CA GLY A 92 11.17 -0.37 1.76
C GLY A 92 12.35 -1.32 1.98
N ARG A 93 12.51 -1.89 3.19
CA ARG A 93 13.54 -2.88 3.53
C ARG A 93 12.97 -4.29 3.70
N LEU A 94 11.78 -4.53 3.18
CA LEU A 94 11.11 -5.84 3.21
C LEU A 94 11.94 -6.89 2.48
N SER A 95 12.11 -8.07 3.08
CA SER A 95 12.80 -9.18 2.43
C SER A 95 11.97 -9.73 1.26
N THR A 96 12.63 -10.39 0.30
CA THR A 96 11.95 -10.99 -0.86
C THR A 96 10.86 -11.98 -0.44
N SER A 97 11.13 -12.83 0.57
CA SER A 97 10.16 -13.81 1.06
C SER A 97 8.97 -13.15 1.74
N ALA A 98 9.19 -12.11 2.55
CA ALA A 98 8.13 -11.35 3.19
C ALA A 98 7.28 -10.59 2.16
N ARG A 99 7.90 -10.03 1.12
CA ARG A 99 7.20 -9.41 -0.01
C ARG A 99 6.33 -10.42 -0.74
N GLN A 100 6.89 -11.57 -1.13
CA GLN A 100 6.14 -12.64 -1.80
C GLN A 100 4.95 -13.11 -0.97
N PHE A 101 5.12 -13.23 0.35
CA PHE A 101 4.03 -13.60 1.25
C PHE A 101 2.90 -12.57 1.24
N ILE A 102 3.22 -11.28 1.42
CA ILE A 102 2.19 -10.22 1.47
C ILE A 102 1.50 -10.05 0.11
N HIS A 103 2.27 -10.05 -0.98
CA HIS A 103 1.70 -10.01 -2.32
C HIS A 103 0.79 -11.21 -2.59
N GLY A 104 1.26 -12.42 -2.28
CA GLY A 104 0.46 -13.63 -2.42
C GLY A 104 -0.86 -13.55 -1.63
N LEU A 105 -0.82 -13.14 -0.37
CA LEU A 105 -1.99 -12.99 0.51
C LEU A 105 -3.00 -11.98 -0.03
N MET A 106 -2.51 -10.80 -0.44
CA MET A 106 -3.36 -9.68 -0.84
C MET A 106 -3.91 -9.87 -2.25
N GLU A 107 -3.10 -10.32 -3.20
CA GLU A 107 -3.51 -10.54 -4.59
C GLU A 107 -4.41 -11.78 -4.77
N SER A 108 -4.29 -12.79 -3.88
CA SER A 108 -5.22 -13.92 -3.90
C SER A 108 -6.62 -13.54 -3.41
N THR A 109 -6.70 -12.59 -2.46
CA THR A 109 -7.96 -12.19 -1.83
C THR A 109 -8.63 -11.04 -2.57
N TYR A 110 -7.82 -10.07 -3.03
CA TYR A 110 -8.29 -8.87 -3.74
C TYR A 110 -7.59 -8.77 -5.09
N PRO A 111 -8.20 -9.30 -6.17
CA PRO A 111 -7.63 -9.28 -7.52
C PRO A 111 -7.30 -7.89 -8.05
N HIS A 112 -7.87 -6.82 -7.48
CA HIS A 112 -7.55 -5.42 -7.76
C HIS A 112 -6.04 -5.12 -7.75
N PHE A 113 -5.29 -5.79 -6.87
CA PHE A 113 -3.84 -5.62 -6.79
C PHE A 113 -3.07 -6.21 -7.98
N LYS A 114 -3.70 -7.12 -8.75
CA LYS A 114 -3.09 -7.69 -9.96
C LYS A 114 -3.14 -6.73 -11.15
N PHE A 115 -4.03 -5.74 -11.15
CA PHE A 115 -4.09 -4.70 -12.18
C PHE A 115 -3.02 -3.63 -11.94
N ALA A 116 -1.76 -4.04 -11.86
CA ALA A 116 -0.63 -3.18 -11.56
C ALA A 116 0.66 -3.77 -12.10
N ASN A 117 1.51 -2.92 -12.68
CA ASN A 117 2.86 -3.30 -13.04
C ASN A 117 3.71 -3.41 -11.76
N ASN A 118 4.48 -4.49 -11.65
CA ASN A 118 5.40 -4.75 -10.54
C ASN A 118 4.75 -4.75 -9.13
N GLY A 119 3.42 -4.79 -9.03
CA GLY A 119 2.70 -4.77 -7.74
C GLY A 119 2.71 -3.42 -7.02
N TRP A 120 2.97 -2.31 -7.73
CA TRP A 120 3.17 -0.99 -7.11
C TRP A 120 2.01 -0.51 -6.24
N LYS A 121 0.77 -0.90 -6.56
CA LYS A 121 -0.43 -0.51 -5.79
C LYS A 121 -0.36 -1.02 -4.34
N LEU A 122 0.05 -2.27 -4.16
CA LEU A 122 0.18 -2.85 -2.84
C LEU A 122 1.39 -2.27 -2.09
N ASP A 123 2.53 -2.13 -2.80
CA ASP A 123 3.73 -1.53 -2.22
C ASP A 123 3.47 -0.09 -1.76
N TYR A 124 2.70 0.68 -2.54
CA TYR A 124 2.31 2.03 -2.17
C TYR A 124 1.35 2.05 -0.98
N LEU A 125 0.32 1.20 -0.98
CA LEU A 125 -0.62 1.11 0.14
C LEU A 125 0.13 0.82 1.45
N ALA A 126 0.98 -0.21 1.42
CA ALA A 126 1.73 -0.63 2.59
C ALA A 126 2.76 0.42 3.01
N SER A 127 3.43 1.10 2.08
CA SER A 127 4.36 2.19 2.41
C SER A 127 3.70 3.33 3.19
N ASN A 128 2.44 3.66 2.87
CA ASN A 128 1.71 4.73 3.58
C ASN A 128 1.20 4.29 4.96
N MET A 129 0.80 3.02 5.09
CA MET A 129 0.14 2.54 6.30
C MET A 129 1.07 1.90 7.32
N TYR A 130 2.16 1.27 6.85
CA TYR A 130 3.05 0.48 7.69
C TYR A 130 3.70 1.30 8.81
N PRO A 131 4.24 2.51 8.58
CA PRO A 131 4.91 3.26 9.65
C PRO A 131 4.00 3.56 10.85
N ALA A 132 2.73 3.91 10.60
CA ALA A 132 1.78 4.20 11.66
C ALA A 132 1.45 2.94 12.48
N TRP A 133 1.22 1.82 11.79
CA TRP A 133 0.95 0.53 12.44
C TRP A 133 2.16 0.03 13.23
N GLN A 134 3.35 0.05 12.63
CA GLN A 134 4.60 -0.37 13.25
C GLN A 134 4.86 0.42 14.52
N LYS A 135 4.79 1.76 14.45
CA LYS A 135 4.97 2.63 15.62
C LYS A 135 3.96 2.34 16.74
N GLY A 136 2.73 1.97 16.39
CA GLY A 136 1.70 1.64 17.37
C GLY A 136 1.88 0.27 18.03
N LYS A 137 2.33 -0.73 17.26
CA LYS A 137 2.30 -2.14 17.69
C LYS A 137 3.67 -2.72 18.06
N LEU A 138 4.75 -2.23 17.47
CA LEU A 138 6.09 -2.79 17.57
C LEU A 138 7.08 -1.83 18.25
N ASP A 139 8.02 -2.39 18.99
CA ASP A 139 9.18 -1.67 19.50
C ASP A 139 10.25 -1.48 18.41
N ASP A 140 11.34 -0.77 18.75
CA ASP A 140 12.44 -0.50 17.82
C ASP A 140 13.17 -1.78 17.36
N SER A 141 12.96 -2.91 18.05
CA SER A 141 13.50 -4.23 17.67
C SER A 141 12.54 -5.06 16.82
N GLY A 142 11.39 -4.51 16.42
CA GLY A 142 10.40 -5.21 15.61
C GLY A 142 9.58 -6.25 16.38
N ARG A 143 9.63 -6.23 17.71
CA ARG A 143 8.84 -7.13 18.57
C ARG A 143 7.60 -6.43 19.09
N TRP A 144 6.61 -7.22 19.53
CA TRP A 144 5.41 -6.69 20.16
C TRP A 144 5.74 -5.81 21.35
N LYS A 145 5.17 -4.60 21.39
CA LYS A 145 5.26 -3.76 22.59
C LYS A 145 4.58 -4.47 23.75
N GLN A 146 5.29 -4.58 24.87
CA GLN A 146 4.71 -5.06 26.12
C GLN A 146 3.61 -4.09 26.55
N LYS A 147 2.39 -4.59 26.74
CA LYS A 147 1.31 -3.80 27.34
C LYS A 147 1.73 -3.48 28.78
N LYS A 148 1.90 -2.20 29.11
CA LYS A 148 2.02 -1.75 30.50
C LYS A 148 0.71 -2.08 31.23
N GLY A 149 0.68 -3.21 31.93
CA GLY A 149 -0.24 -3.57 33.02
C GLY A 149 -1.75 -3.28 32.82
N LYS A 150 -2.49 -4.26 32.31
CA LYS A 150 -3.77 -4.73 32.88
C LYS A 150 -3.98 -6.18 32.40
N GLY A 151 -4.47 -7.04 33.29
CA GLY A 151 -4.36 -8.50 33.26
C GLY A 151 -4.66 -9.18 31.92
N VAL A 152 -4.00 -10.34 31.74
CA VAL A 152 -4.10 -11.22 30.58
C VAL A 152 -5.56 -11.48 30.21
N LYS A 153 -5.98 -10.93 29.07
CA LYS A 153 -7.00 -11.50 28.21
C LYS A 153 -6.40 -11.51 26.80
N MET A 154 -6.22 -12.72 26.26
CA MET A 154 -6.05 -12.93 24.83
C MET A 154 -7.37 -12.48 24.19
N GLU A 155 -7.46 -11.19 23.85
CA GLU A 155 -8.56 -10.66 23.07
C GLU A 155 -8.18 -10.82 21.60
N GLU A 156 -8.99 -11.58 20.87
CA GLU A 156 -9.04 -11.53 19.42
C GLU A 156 -9.24 -10.08 18.98
N ASP A 157 -8.28 -9.55 18.22
CA ASP A 157 -8.37 -8.47 17.23
C ASP A 157 -9.63 -7.55 17.29
N ASP A 158 -9.89 -6.93 18.45
CA ASP A 158 -10.88 -5.86 18.61
C ASP A 158 -10.23 -4.54 18.19
N ASP A 159 -10.14 -4.36 16.88
CA ASP A 159 -9.66 -3.15 16.21
C ASP A 159 -10.79 -2.09 16.22
N ASN A 160 -11.24 -1.71 17.42
CA ASN A 160 -12.04 -0.50 17.65
C ASN A 160 -11.08 0.70 17.72
N ASN A 161 -10.56 1.09 16.57
CA ASN A 161 -10.24 2.49 16.32
C ASN A 161 -11.31 3.00 15.38
N GLU A 162 -12.19 3.83 15.93
CA GLU A 162 -12.97 4.78 15.14
C GLU A 162 -11.95 5.62 14.37
N ASP A 163 -11.82 5.34 13.08
CA ASP A 163 -11.18 6.25 12.14
C ASP A 163 -12.05 7.53 12.17
N ASP A 164 -11.60 8.53 12.92
CA ASP A 164 -12.09 9.91 12.86
C ASP A 164 -11.88 10.41 11.43
N ASP A 165 -12.95 10.33 10.63
CA ASP A 165 -13.06 10.87 9.28
C ASP A 165 -13.17 12.39 9.36
N SER A 166 -12.04 13.04 9.67
CA SER A 166 -11.91 14.47 9.46
C SER A 166 -11.49 14.69 8.01
N SER A 167 -12.51 15.01 7.21
CA SER A 167 -12.36 15.68 5.93
C SER A 167 -11.57 16.98 6.13
N ASP A 168 -10.69 17.29 5.18
CA ASP A 168 -9.93 18.54 5.03
C ASP A 168 -8.61 18.71 5.82
N GLU A 169 -7.49 18.25 5.24
CA GLU A 169 -6.26 19.08 5.24
C GLU A 169 -5.27 18.69 4.11
N ILE A 170 -5.42 19.39 2.98
CA ILE A 170 -4.36 20.00 2.15
C ILE A 170 -2.95 19.39 2.34
N GLY A 171 -2.55 18.54 1.40
CA GLY A 171 -1.15 18.14 1.21
C GLY A 171 -0.26 19.32 0.80
N ARG A 172 0.29 20.05 1.77
CA ARG A 172 1.42 20.98 1.56
C ARG A 172 2.64 20.51 2.35
N LYS A 173 3.44 19.62 1.76
CA LYS A 173 4.90 19.58 1.94
C LYS A 173 5.58 18.59 1.00
N ARG A 174 6.09 19.10 -0.12
CA ARG A 174 7.34 18.59 -0.71
C ARG A 174 8.37 19.69 -0.50
N LYS A 175 9.27 19.51 0.49
CA LYS A 175 10.47 20.36 0.59
C LYS A 175 11.32 20.06 -0.63
N ALA A 176 11.58 21.09 -1.43
CA ALA A 176 12.56 21.06 -2.50
C ALA A 176 13.94 20.70 -1.92
N TRP A 177 14.53 19.62 -2.41
CA TRP A 177 15.97 19.44 -2.31
C TRP A 177 16.62 20.49 -3.22
N ALA A 178 17.14 21.55 -2.61
CA ALA A 178 18.00 22.49 -3.29
C ALA A 178 19.29 21.76 -3.69
N PHE A 179 19.39 21.42 -4.97
CA PHE A 179 20.64 21.04 -5.60
C PHE A 179 21.52 22.30 -5.63
N LYS A 180 22.52 22.37 -4.75
CA LYS A 180 23.58 23.37 -4.81
C LYS A 180 24.49 23.00 -5.98
N SER A 181 24.29 23.64 -7.12
CA SER A 181 25.36 23.79 -8.11
C SER A 181 26.13 25.05 -7.77
N GLU A 182 27.35 24.83 -7.31
CA GLU A 182 28.42 25.82 -7.18
C GLU A 182 28.83 26.26 -8.59
N GLU A 183 28.61 27.52 -8.94
CA GLU A 183 29.18 28.12 -10.14
C GLU A 183 29.91 29.41 -9.74
N ALA A 184 31.15 29.50 -10.20
CA ALA A 184 32.18 30.40 -9.74
C ALA A 184 32.17 31.73 -10.49
N GLY A 185 31.99 32.85 -9.76
CA GLY A 185 32.42 34.23 -10.10
C GLY A 185 31.91 34.87 -11.41
N PRO A 186 32.20 36.17 -11.70
CA PRO A 186 33.02 37.12 -10.96
C PRO A 186 32.40 38.53 -10.71
N GLU A 187 33.01 39.21 -9.73
CA GLU A 187 33.35 40.65 -9.63
C GLU A 187 32.32 41.80 -9.64
N LYS A 188 32.31 42.51 -8.50
CA LYS A 188 32.51 43.96 -8.27
C LYS A 188 31.78 44.96 -9.18
N ARG A 189 31.02 45.89 -8.57
CA ARG A 189 31.14 47.35 -8.81
C ARG A 189 30.41 48.19 -7.74
N PHE A 190 30.86 49.44 -7.65
CA PHE A 190 30.83 50.36 -6.50
C PHE A 190 29.51 51.11 -6.22
N LYS A 191 29.44 51.59 -4.97
CA LYS A 191 28.59 52.64 -4.34
C LYS A 191 28.24 53.86 -5.23
N GLY A 192 27.04 54.41 -5.00
CA GLY A 192 26.68 55.77 -5.41
C GLY A 192 25.70 56.41 -4.41
N MET A 193 26.15 57.55 -3.85
CA MET A 193 25.50 58.67 -3.14
C MET A 193 24.13 58.50 -2.50
#